data_AF-A0A8J2EQQ8-F1
#
_entry.id   AF-A0A8J2EQQ8-F1
#
_cell.length_a   1.000
_cell.length_b   1.000
_cell.length_c   1.000
_cell.angle_alpha   90.00
_cell.angle_beta   90.00
_cell.angle_gamma   90.00
#
_symmetry.space_group_name_H-M   'P 1'
#
loop_
_entity.id
_entity.type
_entity.pdbx_description
1 polymer ?
#
loop_
_entity_poly.entity_id
_entity_poly.type
_entity_poly.pdbx_seq_one_letter_code
_entity_poly.pdbx_strand_id
1 'polypeptide(L)'
;MSAGRGGPGGPAAGAAAASLATNPYAQSVGRDYAASAARGAAGKAKAGMIELKLYVQENPTSVRVALLCSAALLALFSFIGIISVFALFNPQQLLINLYNLLFAIVVIILEGKEGWCGGLQRRLYEKAAFLSNGCGKGGFILYVGTMIFCVDLETASTFWAVMYVLLGIMFCGLGLIQIQQSSCPGCCRGDGHRRFNDDQDTAAGPGPVQLDRANALTANRASDHRLPNAV
;
A
#
# COMPACT_ATOMS: atom_id res chain seq x y z
N MET A 1 -28.32 23.66 1.36
CA MET A 1 -27.49 24.88 1.51
C MET A 1 -27.20 25.08 2.98
N SER A 2 -25.99 24.75 3.43
CA SER A 2 -25.58 24.86 4.84
C SER A 2 -24.42 25.86 4.91
N ALA A 3 -24.64 26.95 5.64
CA ALA A 3 -23.67 28.03 5.81
C ALA A 3 -22.58 27.59 6.81
N GLY A 4 -21.34 27.49 6.34
CA GLY A 4 -20.18 27.17 7.16
C GLY A 4 -19.83 28.30 8.12
N ARG A 5 -19.77 28.00 9.42
CA ARG A 5 -19.20 28.87 10.46
C ARG A 5 -17.71 29.06 10.21
N GLY A 6 -17.31 30.28 9.82
CA GLY A 6 -15.92 30.72 9.85
C GLY A 6 -15.41 30.79 11.29
N GLY A 7 -14.31 30.09 11.56
CA GLY A 7 -13.62 30.16 12.86
C GLY A 7 -12.88 31.49 13.03
N PRO A 8 -12.77 32.02 14.26
CA PRO A 8 -12.13 33.29 14.56
C PRO A 8 -10.59 33.19 14.47
N GLY A 9 -10.04 33.24 13.26
CA GLY A 9 -8.63 33.53 13.02
C GLY A 9 -8.36 35.02 13.18
N GLY A 10 -8.44 35.53 14.41
CA GLY A 10 -8.26 36.95 14.71
C GLY A 10 -6.77 37.36 14.78
N PRO A 11 -6.45 38.64 14.48
CA PRO A 11 -5.09 39.21 14.53
C PRO A 11 -4.43 39.21 15.93
N ALA A 12 -5.14 38.76 16.97
CA ALA A 12 -4.63 38.67 18.34
C ALA A 12 -3.53 37.61 18.52
N ALA A 13 -3.48 36.58 17.66
CA ALA A 13 -2.44 35.54 17.75
C ALA A 13 -1.03 36.06 17.40
N GLY A 14 -0.92 37.07 16.54
CA GLY A 14 0.36 37.64 16.12
C GLY A 14 1.02 38.53 17.17
N ALA A 15 0.24 39.33 17.90
CA ALA A 15 0.76 40.25 18.91
C ALA A 15 1.31 39.53 20.16
N ALA A 16 0.70 38.39 20.53
CA ALA A 16 1.21 37.54 21.60
C ALA A 16 2.56 36.88 21.24
N ALA A 17 2.76 36.50 19.98
CA ALA A 17 4.03 35.92 19.52
C ALA A 17 5.17 36.95 19.53
N ALA A 18 4.89 38.23 19.25
CA ALA A 18 5.90 39.29 19.25
C ALA A 18 6.40 39.68 20.65
N SER A 19 5.52 39.67 21.67
CA SER A 19 5.90 39.98 23.06
C SER A 19 6.65 38.84 23.76
N LEU A 20 6.51 37.61 23.27
CA LEU A 20 7.28 36.44 23.69
C LEU A 20 8.76 36.49 23.25
N ALA A 21 9.11 37.29 22.24
CA ALA A 21 10.46 37.37 21.71
C ALA A 21 11.41 38.24 22.56
N THR A 22 10.89 39.20 23.34
CA THR A 22 11.70 40.18 24.09
C THR A 22 11.92 39.82 25.55
N ASN A 23 11.23 38.81 26.10
CA ASN A 23 11.37 38.42 27.50
C ASN A 23 12.18 37.12 27.65
N PRO A 24 13.42 37.17 28.22
CA PRO A 24 14.28 36.00 28.36
C PRO A 24 13.68 34.91 29.27
N TYR A 25 12.82 35.29 30.24
CA TYR A 25 12.10 34.33 31.08
C TYR A 25 10.99 33.61 30.31
N ALA A 26 10.31 34.30 29.39
CA ALA A 26 9.29 33.67 28.56
C ALA A 26 9.90 32.71 27.52
N GLN A 27 11.14 32.96 27.09
CA GLN A 27 11.90 32.04 26.23
C GLN A 27 12.27 30.73 26.91
N SER A 28 12.67 30.74 28.19
CA SER A 28 13.01 29.49 28.89
C SER A 28 11.77 28.61 29.10
N VAL A 29 10.66 29.21 29.54
CA VAL A 29 9.38 28.52 29.71
C VAL A 29 8.88 27.97 28.36
N GLY A 30 8.98 28.75 27.28
CA GLY A 30 8.61 28.30 25.94
C GLY A 30 9.41 27.10 25.44
N ARG A 31 10.72 27.01 25.78
CA ARG A 31 11.55 25.85 25.44
C ARG A 31 11.12 24.58 26.16
N ASP A 32 10.72 24.67 27.43
CA ASP A 32 10.25 23.51 28.18
C ASP A 32 8.91 22.98 27.67
N TYR A 33 7.99 23.87 27.27
CA TYR A 33 6.74 23.49 26.62
C TYR A 33 6.95 22.90 25.22
N ALA A 34 7.85 23.48 24.42
CA ALA A 34 8.20 22.92 23.11
C ALA A 34 8.86 21.54 23.23
N ALA A 35 9.75 21.35 24.21
CA ALA A 35 10.42 20.08 24.47
C ALA A 35 9.42 19.01 24.95
N SER A 36 8.47 19.37 25.81
CA SER A 36 7.44 18.43 26.29
C SER A 36 6.40 18.10 25.21
N ALA A 37 6.02 19.06 24.36
CA ALA A 37 5.19 18.81 23.19
C ALA A 37 5.88 17.90 22.16
N ALA A 38 7.17 18.14 21.89
CA ALA A 38 7.97 17.30 20.99
C ALA A 38 8.11 15.86 21.53
N ARG A 39 8.32 15.68 22.83
CA ARG A 39 8.36 14.34 23.47
C ARG A 39 7.00 13.66 23.42
N GLY A 40 5.90 14.39 23.60
CA GLY A 40 4.54 13.86 23.48
C GLY A 40 4.22 13.38 22.05
N ALA A 41 4.62 14.16 21.04
CA ALA A 41 4.48 13.79 19.64
C ALA A 41 5.33 12.55 19.28
N ALA A 42 6.58 12.50 19.75
CA ALA A 42 7.47 11.36 19.53
C ALA A 42 6.95 10.07 20.21
N GLY A 43 6.38 10.17 21.41
CA GLY A 43 5.78 9.05 22.13
C GLY A 43 4.57 8.46 21.40
N LYS A 44 3.68 9.33 20.90
CA LYS A 44 2.50 8.90 20.12
C LYS A 44 2.88 8.30 18.76
N ALA A 45 3.90 8.84 18.10
CA ALA A 45 4.42 8.28 16.86
C ALA A 45 4.99 6.86 17.08
N LYS A 46 5.72 6.63 18.18
CA LYS A 46 6.24 5.29 18.52
C LYS A 46 5.12 4.28 18.80
N ALA A 47 4.07 4.68 19.52
CA ALA A 47 2.92 3.81 19.80
C ALA A 47 2.18 3.43 18.50
N GLY A 48 1.93 4.41 17.62
CA GLY A 48 1.32 4.16 16.30
C GLY A 48 2.18 3.27 15.41
N MET A 49 3.52 3.38 15.46
CA MET A 49 4.41 2.47 14.73
C MET A 49 4.37 1.03 15.26
N ILE A 50 4.12 0.81 16.56
CA ILE A 50 4.00 -0.54 17.14
C ILE A 50 2.68 -1.18 16.71
N GLU A 51 1.56 -0.45 16.76
CA GLU A 51 0.28 -0.92 16.24
C GLU A 51 0.31 -1.15 14.73
N LEU A 52 0.94 -0.26 13.96
CA LEU A 52 1.10 -0.44 12.52
C LEU A 52 1.94 -1.70 12.23
N LYS A 53 3.00 -1.97 13.01
CA LYS A 53 3.79 -3.20 12.88
C LYS A 53 2.97 -4.44 13.20
N LEU A 54 2.15 -4.41 14.25
CA LEU A 54 1.24 -5.51 14.59
C LEU A 54 0.20 -5.73 13.48
N TYR A 55 -0.40 -4.67 12.95
CA TYR A 55 -1.39 -4.74 11.88
C TYR A 55 -0.80 -5.25 10.56
N VAL A 56 0.42 -4.82 10.24
CA VAL A 56 1.18 -5.27 9.07
C VAL A 56 1.64 -6.73 9.23
N GLN A 57 1.94 -7.17 10.45
CA GLN A 57 2.28 -8.57 10.73
C GLN A 57 1.06 -9.48 10.68
N GLU A 58 -0.10 -9.02 11.16
CA GLU A 58 -1.32 -9.81 11.17
C GLU A 58 -1.97 -9.93 9.78
N ASN A 59 -1.81 -8.94 8.90
CA ASN A 59 -2.46 -8.93 7.59
C ASN A 59 -1.54 -8.42 6.46
N PRO A 60 -0.81 -9.30 5.74
CA PRO A 60 -0.08 -8.92 4.51
C PRO A 60 -1.00 -8.29 3.46
N THR A 61 -2.32 -8.53 3.58
CA THR A 61 -3.38 -7.92 2.76
C THR A 61 -3.43 -6.40 2.90
N SER A 62 -3.11 -5.83 4.07
CA SER A 62 -3.19 -4.38 4.31
C SER A 62 -2.20 -3.59 3.42
N VAL A 63 -0.97 -4.09 3.30
CA VAL A 63 0.08 -3.49 2.45
C VAL A 63 -0.33 -3.55 0.98
N ARG A 64 -0.94 -4.66 0.55
CA ARG A 64 -1.44 -4.81 -0.82
C ARG A 64 -2.55 -3.82 -1.13
N VAL A 65 -3.52 -3.64 -0.22
CA VAL A 65 -4.61 -2.65 -0.38
C VAL A 65 -4.06 -1.23 -0.41
N ALA A 66 -3.11 -0.90 0.47
CA ALA A 66 -2.46 0.41 0.46
C ALA A 66 -1.73 0.68 -0.86
N LEU A 67 -1.01 -0.32 -1.39
CA LEU A 67 -0.32 -0.18 -2.66
C LEU A 67 -1.31 -0.05 -3.83
N LEU A 68 -2.40 -0.81 -3.83
CA LEU A 68 -3.45 -0.74 -4.84
C LEU A 68 -4.12 0.65 -4.84
N CYS A 69 -4.45 1.20 -3.66
CA CYS A 69 -4.96 2.57 -3.53
C CYS A 69 -3.96 3.61 -4.03
N SER A 70 -2.67 3.47 -3.67
CA SER A 70 -1.61 4.39 -4.10
C SER A 70 -1.43 4.38 -5.62
N ALA A 71 -1.47 3.19 -6.23
CA ALA A 71 -1.37 3.02 -7.68
C ALA A 71 -2.61 3.55 -8.41
N ALA A 72 -3.80 3.38 -7.84
CA ALA A 72 -5.03 3.96 -8.38
C ALA A 72 -5.01 5.50 -8.35
N LEU A 73 -4.52 6.09 -7.25
CA LEU A 73 -4.33 7.55 -7.13
C LEU A 73 -3.29 8.06 -8.14
N LEU A 74 -2.16 7.36 -8.28
CA LEU A 74 -1.14 7.70 -9.27
C LEU A 74 -1.71 7.65 -10.69
N ALA A 75 -2.46 6.59 -11.05
CA ALA A 75 -3.10 6.47 -12.35
C ALA A 75 -4.08 7.62 -12.62
N LEU A 76 -4.89 8.00 -11.62
CA LEU A 76 -5.84 9.12 -11.73
C LEU A 76 -5.10 10.45 -11.96
N PHE A 77 -4.02 10.71 -11.22
CA PHE A 77 -3.24 11.94 -11.39
C PHE A 77 -2.51 11.98 -12.73
N SER A 78 -1.93 10.86 -13.18
CA SER A 78 -1.33 10.79 -14.52
C SER A 78 -2.37 10.99 -15.63
N PHE A 79 -3.59 10.47 -15.46
CA PHE A 79 -4.69 10.70 -16.41
C PHE A 79 -5.09 12.18 -16.49
N ILE A 80 -5.24 12.85 -15.34
CA ILE A 80 -5.49 14.30 -15.29
C ILE A 80 -4.32 15.07 -15.93
N GLY A 81 -3.08 14.64 -15.67
CA GLY A 81 -1.88 15.22 -16.25
C GLY A 81 -1.86 15.15 -17.78
N ILE A 82 -2.25 14.00 -18.36
CA ILE A 82 -2.35 13.83 -19.82
C ILE A 82 -3.37 14.81 -20.41
N ILE A 83 -4.56 14.94 -19.81
CA ILE A 83 -5.60 15.88 -20.26
C ILE A 83 -5.08 17.33 -20.19
N SER A 84 -4.37 17.68 -19.11
CA SER A 84 -3.80 19.01 -18.94
C SER A 84 -2.71 19.35 -19.97
N VAL A 85 -1.91 18.37 -20.41
CA VAL A 85 -0.81 18.59 -21.35
C VAL A 85 -1.31 18.86 -22.77
N PHE A 86 -2.48 18.34 -23.16
CA PHE A 86 -3.09 18.65 -24.46
C PHE A 86 -3.39 20.15 -24.63
N ALA A 87 -3.51 20.91 -23.54
CA ALA A 87 -3.67 22.36 -23.60
C ALA A 87 -2.35 23.12 -23.84
N LEU A 88 -1.19 22.55 -23.50
CA LEU A 88 0.11 23.25 -23.42
C LEU A 88 1.20 22.70 -24.36
N PHE A 89 0.91 21.68 -25.19
CA PHE A 89 1.82 21.12 -26.20
C PHE A 89 3.26 20.84 -25.72
N ASN A 90 3.41 20.25 -24.53
CA ASN A 90 4.71 19.81 -24.01
C ASN A 90 4.90 18.29 -24.17
N PRO A 91 5.59 17.81 -25.23
CA PRO A 91 5.70 16.38 -25.52
C PRO A 91 6.46 15.60 -24.44
N GLN A 92 7.43 16.23 -23.77
CA GLN A 92 8.19 15.61 -22.68
C GLN A 92 7.28 15.27 -21.49
N GLN A 93 6.40 16.18 -21.11
CA GLN A 93 5.48 15.97 -19.99
C GLN A 93 4.41 14.92 -20.31
N LEU A 94 3.97 14.85 -21.58
CA LEU A 94 3.09 13.78 -22.04
C LEU A 94 3.75 12.41 -21.89
N LEU A 95 5.02 12.30 -22.28
CA LEU A 95 5.77 11.04 -22.20
C LEU A 95 5.92 10.58 -20.75
N ILE A 96 6.29 11.49 -19.85
CA ILE A 96 6.42 11.22 -18.40
C ILE A 96 5.09 10.73 -17.82
N ASN A 97 3.99 11.44 -18.06
CA ASN A 97 2.67 11.06 -17.55
C ASN A 97 2.22 9.70 -18.11
N LEU A 98 2.53 9.43 -19.38
CA LEU A 98 2.22 8.14 -20.01
C LEU A 98 3.02 7.00 -19.37
N TYR A 99 4.32 7.19 -19.10
CA TYR A 99 5.14 6.22 -18.38
C TYR A 99 4.62 5.96 -16.96
N ASN A 100 4.29 7.02 -16.22
CA ASN A 100 3.73 6.91 -14.87
C ASN A 100 2.40 6.14 -14.87
N LEU A 101 1.54 6.40 -15.86
CA LEU A 101 0.28 5.66 -16.03
C LEU A 101 0.51 4.17 -16.31
N LEU A 102 1.46 3.85 -17.21
CA LEU A 102 1.80 2.45 -17.51
C LEU A 102 2.35 1.73 -16.28
N PHE A 103 3.25 2.35 -15.51
CA PHE A 103 3.76 1.77 -14.28
C PHE A 103 2.66 1.59 -13.23
N ALA A 104 1.76 2.56 -13.07
CA ALA A 104 0.62 2.45 -12.17
C ALA A 104 -0.27 1.25 -12.54
N ILE A 105 -0.57 1.05 -13.83
CA ILE A 105 -1.33 -0.10 -14.33
C ILE A 105 -0.61 -1.41 -14.02
N VAL A 106 0.71 -1.48 -14.25
CA VAL A 106 1.50 -2.67 -13.92
C VAL A 106 1.44 -2.97 -12.42
N VAL A 107 1.57 -1.97 -11.55
CA VAL A 107 1.43 -2.14 -10.10
C VAL A 107 0.03 -2.65 -9.72
N ILE A 108 -1.02 -2.12 -10.34
CA ILE A 108 -2.39 -2.59 -10.13
C ILE A 108 -2.54 -4.05 -10.54
N ILE A 109 -1.98 -4.47 -11.69
CA ILE A 109 -2.03 -5.87 -12.14
C ILE A 109 -1.25 -6.79 -11.19
N LEU A 110 -0.15 -6.31 -10.61
CA LEU A 110 0.68 -7.09 -9.69
C LEU A 110 0.06 -7.28 -8.31
N GLU A 111 -0.73 -6.31 -7.84
CA GLU A 111 -1.44 -6.39 -6.56
C GLU A 111 -2.89 -6.86 -6.67
N GLY A 112 -3.44 -6.87 -7.89
CA GLY A 112 -4.79 -7.35 -8.16
C GLY A 112 -4.99 -8.80 -7.76
N LYS A 113 -6.23 -9.13 -7.36
CA LYS A 113 -6.62 -10.51 -7.02
C LYS A 113 -6.54 -11.40 -8.27
N GLU A 114 -6.12 -12.65 -8.03
CA GLU A 114 -6.36 -13.86 -8.83
C GLU A 114 -7.68 -13.78 -9.64
N GLY A 115 -7.66 -13.32 -10.90
CA GLY A 115 -8.85 -13.33 -11.78
C GLY A 115 -9.33 -11.96 -12.29
N TRP A 116 -8.95 -10.85 -11.65
CA TRP A 116 -9.36 -9.51 -12.12
C TRP A 116 -8.82 -9.15 -13.51
N CYS A 117 -7.61 -9.62 -13.83
CA CYS A 117 -6.92 -9.25 -15.06
C CYS A 117 -6.96 -10.33 -16.15
N GLY A 118 -7.89 -11.30 -16.10
CA GLY A 118 -8.08 -12.27 -17.19
C GLY A 118 -6.81 -13.04 -17.61
N GLY A 119 -5.92 -13.34 -16.66
CA GLY A 119 -4.64 -14.03 -16.92
C GLY A 119 -3.48 -13.14 -17.38
N LEU A 120 -3.66 -11.82 -17.49
CA LEU A 120 -2.58 -10.88 -17.83
C LEU A 120 -1.45 -10.91 -16.78
N GLN A 121 -1.79 -11.06 -15.51
CA GLN A 121 -0.84 -11.22 -14.40
C GLN A 121 0.06 -12.44 -14.61
N ARG A 122 -0.49 -13.57 -15.08
CA ARG A 122 0.28 -14.79 -15.38
C ARG A 122 1.26 -14.56 -16.53
N ARG A 123 0.83 -13.88 -17.60
CA ARG A 123 1.70 -13.52 -18.73
C ARG A 123 2.83 -12.59 -18.28
N LEU A 124 2.54 -11.67 -17.36
CA LEU A 124 3.54 -10.76 -16.80
C LEU A 124 4.59 -11.53 -15.98
N TYR A 125 4.16 -12.45 -15.11
CA TYR A 125 5.09 -13.30 -14.35
C TYR A 125 5.88 -14.28 -15.23
N GLU A 126 5.30 -14.77 -16.32
CA GLU A 126 5.99 -15.63 -17.28
C GLU A 126 7.15 -14.91 -17.98
N LYS A 127 6.96 -13.62 -18.33
CA LYS A 127 8.02 -12.82 -18.96
C LYS A 127 9.00 -12.23 -17.96
N ALA A 128 8.57 -12.01 -16.72
CA ALA A 128 9.36 -11.35 -15.71
C ALA A 128 9.37 -12.16 -14.41
N ALA A 129 10.12 -13.27 -14.44
CA ALA A 129 10.25 -14.20 -13.31
C ALA A 129 10.79 -13.55 -12.03
N PHE A 130 11.50 -12.41 -12.12
CA PHE A 130 11.92 -11.69 -10.92
C PHE A 130 10.74 -11.09 -10.15
N LEU A 131 9.62 -10.78 -10.81
CA LEU A 131 8.42 -10.25 -10.13
C LEU A 131 7.66 -11.33 -9.36
N SER A 132 7.84 -12.62 -9.67
CA SER A 132 7.21 -13.68 -8.88
C SER A 132 7.86 -13.84 -7.51
N ASN A 133 9.10 -13.39 -7.36
CA ASN A 133 9.78 -13.35 -6.07
C ASN A 133 9.33 -12.13 -5.26
N GLY A 134 8.98 -12.32 -3.99
CA GLY A 134 8.56 -11.21 -3.11
C GLY A 134 9.57 -10.08 -3.03
N CYS A 135 10.87 -10.40 -3.01
CA CYS A 135 11.95 -9.42 -3.05
C CYS A 135 12.00 -8.63 -4.37
N GLY A 136 11.81 -9.30 -5.52
CA GLY A 136 11.82 -8.64 -6.82
C GLY A 136 10.59 -7.77 -7.05
N LYS A 137 9.42 -8.19 -6.55
CA LYS A 137 8.20 -7.36 -6.52
C LYS A 137 8.39 -6.10 -5.68
N GLY A 138 8.92 -6.23 -4.46
CA GLY A 138 9.23 -5.08 -3.59
C GLY A 138 10.28 -4.15 -4.22
N GLY A 139 11.30 -4.70 -4.87
CA GLY A 139 12.31 -3.93 -5.62
C GLY A 139 11.73 -3.16 -6.80
N PHE A 140 10.81 -3.76 -7.55
CA PHE A 140 10.10 -3.08 -8.64
C PHE A 140 9.27 -1.90 -8.13
N ILE A 141 8.54 -2.08 -7.03
CA ILE A 141 7.75 -1.01 -6.40
C ILE A 141 8.64 0.13 -5.90
N LEU A 142 9.78 -0.20 -5.30
CA LEU A 142 10.77 0.77 -4.86
C LEU A 142 11.32 1.56 -6.06
N TYR A 143 11.64 0.89 -7.16
CA TYR A 143 12.05 1.54 -8.40
C TYR A 143 10.99 2.53 -8.91
N VAL A 144 9.73 2.13 -8.98
CA VAL A 144 8.62 3.02 -9.38
C VAL A 144 8.51 4.23 -8.45
N GLY A 145 8.60 4.03 -7.13
CA GLY A 145 8.59 5.13 -6.15
C GLY A 145 9.75 6.11 -6.33
N THR A 146 10.96 5.60 -6.55
CA THR A 146 12.13 6.46 -6.82
C THR A 146 12.03 7.21 -8.15
N MET A 147 11.47 6.59 -9.17
CA MET A 147 11.28 7.21 -10.49
C MET A 147 10.30 8.39 -10.40
N ILE A 148 9.15 8.21 -9.73
CA ILE A 148 8.18 9.29 -9.48
C ILE A 148 8.83 10.43 -8.68
N PHE A 149 9.62 10.10 -7.66
CA PHE A 149 10.30 11.10 -6.84
C PHE A 149 11.34 11.92 -7.62
N CYS A 150 12.11 11.29 -8.51
CA CYS A 150 13.17 11.95 -9.26
C CYS A 150 12.66 12.77 -10.45
N VAL A 151 11.64 12.30 -11.16
CA VAL A 151 11.22 12.90 -12.43
C VAL A 151 10.34 14.15 -12.23
N ASP A 152 9.47 14.13 -11.21
CA ASP A 152 8.47 15.20 -11.03
C ASP A 152 8.95 16.40 -10.19
N LEU A 153 10.19 16.34 -9.68
CA LEU A 153 10.77 17.43 -8.88
C LEU A 153 11.12 18.67 -9.72
N GLU A 154 11.38 18.50 -11.01
CA GLU A 154 11.93 19.56 -11.87
C GLU A 154 10.86 20.38 -12.61
N THR A 155 9.67 19.82 -12.85
CA THR A 155 8.74 20.36 -13.87
C THR A 155 7.35 20.77 -13.37
N ALA A 156 7.05 20.59 -12.08
CA ALA A 156 5.71 20.79 -11.56
C ALA A 156 5.55 22.09 -10.75
N SER A 157 4.34 22.65 -10.75
CA SER A 157 4.00 23.68 -9.76
C SER A 157 4.17 23.11 -8.35
N THR A 158 4.51 23.97 -7.39
CA THR A 158 4.82 23.57 -6.01
C THR A 158 3.78 22.62 -5.41
N PHE A 159 2.49 22.82 -5.74
CA PHE A 159 1.40 21.97 -5.29
C PHE A 159 1.50 20.53 -5.84
N TRP A 160 1.67 20.37 -7.15
CA TRP A 160 1.79 19.05 -7.78
C TRP A 160 3.07 18.34 -7.35
N ALA A 161 4.19 19.06 -7.26
CA ALA A 161 5.46 18.53 -6.78
C ALA A 161 5.32 17.90 -5.38
N VAL A 162 4.63 18.58 -4.45
CA VAL A 162 4.40 18.04 -3.10
C VAL A 162 3.56 16.74 -3.14
N MET A 163 2.53 16.67 -3.98
CA MET A 163 1.71 15.46 -4.10
C MET A 163 2.52 14.28 -4.65
N TYR A 164 3.33 14.49 -5.70
CA TYR A 164 4.19 13.44 -6.27
C TYR A 164 5.29 13.00 -5.30
N VAL A 165 5.89 13.93 -4.55
CA VAL A 165 6.87 13.61 -3.50
C VAL A 165 6.24 12.73 -2.42
N LEU A 166 5.04 13.05 -1.96
CA LEU A 166 4.33 12.25 -0.95
C LEU A 166 3.97 10.85 -1.48
N LEU A 167 3.52 10.74 -2.73
CA LEU A 167 3.27 9.46 -3.38
C LEU A 167 4.56 8.63 -3.51
N GLY A 168 5.65 9.24 -3.99
CA GLY A 168 6.96 8.59 -4.13
C GLY A 168 7.47 8.05 -2.79
N ILE A 169 7.39 8.84 -1.72
CA ILE A 169 7.75 8.42 -0.36
C ILE A 169 6.89 7.23 0.09
N MET A 170 5.57 7.26 -0.17
CA MET A 170 4.69 6.13 0.14
C MET A 170 5.11 4.86 -0.62
N PHE A 171 5.34 4.94 -1.93
CA PHE A 171 5.76 3.78 -2.72
C PHE A 171 7.11 3.22 -2.25
N CYS A 172 8.08 4.08 -1.97
CA CYS A 172 9.36 3.68 -1.39
C CYS A 172 9.18 3.00 -0.04
N GLY A 173 8.34 3.55 0.84
CA GLY A 173 8.04 2.97 2.14
C GLY A 173 7.38 1.59 2.05
N LEU A 174 6.36 1.46 1.20
CA LEU A 174 5.66 0.19 0.97
C LEU A 174 6.57 -0.86 0.31
N GLY A 175 7.42 -0.46 -0.64
CA GLY A 175 8.43 -1.32 -1.26
C GLY A 175 9.46 -1.83 -0.25
N LEU A 176 9.98 -0.95 0.62
CA LEU A 176 10.90 -1.33 1.69
C LEU A 176 10.26 -2.30 2.69
N ILE A 177 8.98 -2.09 3.06
CA ILE A 177 8.24 -3.01 3.92
C ILE A 177 8.12 -4.38 3.26
N GLN A 178 7.78 -4.46 1.96
CA GLN A 178 7.72 -5.73 1.23
C GLN A 178 9.09 -6.44 1.17
N ILE A 179 10.18 -5.69 0.95
CA ILE A 179 11.55 -6.24 0.94
C ILE A 179 11.93 -6.75 2.33
N GLN A 180 11.59 -6.04 3.40
CA GLN A 180 11.87 -6.46 4.78
C GLN A 180 11.10 -7.73 5.15
N GLN A 181 9.83 -7.82 4.76
CA GLN A 181 9.02 -9.03 4.94
C GLN A 181 9.61 -10.22 4.17
N SER A 182 10.16 -9.98 2.97
CA SER A 182 10.75 -11.01 2.12
C SER A 182 12.16 -11.44 2.57
N SER A 183 12.92 -10.54 3.19
CA SER A 183 14.33 -10.76 3.56
C SER A 183 14.50 -11.48 4.90
N CYS A 184 13.44 -11.78 5.65
CA CYS A 184 13.55 -12.40 6.97
C CYS A 184 13.96 -13.89 6.83
N PRO A 185 15.23 -14.26 7.10
CA PRO A 185 15.77 -15.58 6.72
C PRO A 185 15.19 -16.74 7.53
N GLY A 186 14.53 -16.44 8.65
CA GLY A 186 14.01 -17.43 9.60
C GLY A 186 12.52 -17.75 9.50
N CYS A 187 11.68 -16.88 8.92
CA CYS A 187 10.22 -17.03 8.97
C CYS A 187 9.55 -17.45 7.65
N CYS A 188 10.23 -17.35 6.50
CA CYS A 188 9.58 -17.46 5.19
C CYS A 188 10.09 -18.58 4.29
N ARG A 189 11.02 -19.44 4.74
CA ARG A 189 11.58 -20.54 3.94
C ARG A 189 10.66 -21.76 3.80
N GLY A 190 9.46 -21.74 4.41
CA GLY A 190 8.58 -22.92 4.50
C GLY A 190 7.23 -22.88 3.77
N ASP A 191 6.51 -21.74 3.74
CA ASP A 191 5.05 -21.78 3.52
C ASP A 191 4.50 -20.93 2.37
N GLY A 192 5.34 -20.17 1.67
CA GLY A 192 4.90 -19.28 0.58
C GLY A 192 4.28 -20.00 -0.63
N HIS A 193 4.47 -21.32 -0.75
CA HIS A 193 3.90 -22.11 -1.84
C HIS A 193 2.53 -22.73 -1.50
N ARG A 194 2.16 -22.85 -0.21
CA ARG A 194 0.86 -23.46 0.19
C ARG A 194 -0.30 -22.48 0.18
N ARG A 195 -0.13 -21.24 0.66
CA ARG A 195 -1.26 -20.29 0.79
C ARG A 195 -1.86 -19.83 -0.55
N PHE A 196 -1.11 -19.89 -1.64
CA PHE A 196 -1.66 -19.58 -2.97
C PHE A 196 -2.64 -20.65 -3.46
N ASN A 197 -2.50 -21.90 -3.01
CA ASN A 197 -3.47 -22.96 -3.30
C ASN A 197 -4.72 -22.86 -2.41
N ASP A 198 -4.56 -22.53 -1.11
CA ASP A 198 -5.70 -22.52 -0.18
C ASP A 198 -6.75 -21.43 -0.52
N ASP A 199 -6.32 -20.25 -0.97
CA ASP A 199 -7.25 -19.19 -1.40
C ASP A 199 -7.91 -19.49 -2.77
N GLN A 200 -7.24 -20.27 -3.63
CA GLN A 200 -7.78 -20.69 -4.92
C GLN A 200 -8.86 -21.77 -4.77
N ASP A 201 -8.72 -22.65 -3.78
CA ASP A 201 -9.71 -23.66 -3.41
C ASP A 201 -10.94 -23.07 -2.70
N THR A 202 -10.85 -21.87 -2.14
CA THR A 202 -11.97 -21.22 -1.43
C THR A 202 -12.83 -20.35 -2.37
N ALA A 203 -12.23 -19.78 -3.42
CA ALA A 203 -12.95 -18.97 -4.41
C ALA A 203 -13.57 -19.81 -5.54
N ALA A 204 -13.00 -20.97 -5.85
CA ALA A 204 -13.66 -22.00 -6.63
C ALA A 204 -14.54 -22.81 -5.68
N GLY A 205 -15.83 -22.47 -5.58
CA GLY A 205 -16.81 -23.31 -4.87
C GLY A 205 -16.61 -24.79 -5.25
N PRO A 206 -16.87 -25.74 -4.33
CA PRO A 206 -16.39 -27.11 -4.42
C PRO A 206 -16.60 -27.66 -5.82
N GLY A 207 -15.49 -27.78 -6.57
CA GLY A 207 -15.56 -28.32 -7.92
C GLY A 207 -16.25 -29.69 -7.87
N PRO A 208 -16.94 -30.10 -8.94
CA PRO A 208 -17.74 -31.33 -8.96
C PRO A 208 -16.98 -32.59 -8.50
N VAL A 209 -15.64 -32.57 -8.60
CA VAL A 209 -14.75 -33.65 -8.16
C VAL A 209 -14.63 -33.76 -6.63
N GLN A 210 -14.72 -32.65 -5.87
CA GLN A 210 -14.70 -32.72 -4.40
C GLN A 210 -16.02 -33.23 -3.83
N LEU A 211 -17.14 -32.94 -4.51
CA LEU A 211 -18.45 -33.49 -4.12
C LEU A 211 -18.49 -35.01 -4.26
N ASP A 212 -17.90 -35.55 -5.34
CA ASP A 212 -17.77 -37.00 -5.53
C ASP A 212 -16.89 -37.66 -4.46
N ARG A 213 -15.79 -37.00 -4.05
CA ARG A 213 -14.90 -37.54 -3.03
C ARG A 213 -15.51 -37.50 -1.63
N ALA A 214 -16.27 -36.46 -1.32
CA ALA A 214 -17.04 -36.36 -0.08
C ALA A 214 -18.15 -37.42 -0.02
N ASN A 215 -18.87 -37.64 -1.13
CA ASN A 215 -19.89 -38.68 -1.25
C ASN A 215 -19.31 -40.10 -1.19
N ALA A 216 -18.12 -40.34 -1.74
CA ALA A 216 -17.44 -41.63 -1.65
C ALA A 216 -16.99 -41.95 -0.21
N LEU A 217 -16.58 -40.94 0.56
CA LEU A 217 -16.18 -41.11 1.96
C LEU A 217 -17.38 -41.38 2.88
N THR A 218 -18.52 -40.74 2.64
CA THR A 218 -19.76 -41.07 3.37
C THR A 218 -20.31 -42.44 2.98
N ALA A 219 -20.16 -42.87 1.72
CA ALA A 219 -20.54 -44.21 1.29
C ALA A 219 -19.73 -45.31 2.00
N ASN A 220 -18.40 -45.16 2.12
CA ASN A 220 -17.56 -46.16 2.80
C ASN A 220 -17.84 -46.26 4.31
N ARG A 221 -18.19 -45.15 4.97
CA ARG A 221 -18.49 -45.14 6.41
C ARG A 221 -19.82 -45.82 6.77
N ALA A 222 -20.75 -45.91 5.81
CA ALA A 222 -22.02 -46.61 5.99
C ALA A 222 -21.86 -48.15 5.95
N SER A 223 -20.80 -48.65 5.31
CA SER A 223 -20.51 -50.09 5.20
C SER A 223 -19.94 -50.71 6.50
N ASP A 224 -19.23 -49.93 7.32
CA ASP A 224 -18.55 -50.45 8.53
C ASP A 224 -19.49 -50.71 9.72
N HIS A 225 -20.74 -50.25 9.69
CA HIS A 225 -21.69 -50.42 10.81
C HIS A 225 -22.58 -51.67 10.72
N ARG A 226 -22.37 -52.57 9.75
CA ARG A 226 -23.07 -53.86 9.66
C ARG A 226 -22.15 -55.05 9.97
N LEU A 227 -21.80 -55.23 11.24
CA LEU A 227 -21.41 -56.55 11.76
C LEU A 227 -22.40 -56.94 12.88
N PRO A 228 -23.44 -57.74 12.55
CA PRO A 228 -24.27 -58.36 13.56
C PRO A 228 -23.55 -59.56 14.20
N ASN A 229 -23.61 -59.60 15.53
CA ASN A 229 -23.32 -60.74 16.40
C ASN A 229 -23.78 -62.06 15.77
N ALA A 230 -22.83 -62.96 15.48
CA ALA A 230 -23.11 -64.38 15.39
C ALA A 230 -22.69 -65.02 16.72
N VAL A 231 -23.71 -65.54 17.42
CA VAL A 231 -23.64 -66.37 18.64
C VAL A 231 -23.15 -67.76 18.27
#